data_AF-A0A8B8UZC8-F1
#
_entry.id   AF-A0A8B8UZC8-F1
#
_cell.length_a   1.000
_cell.length_b   1.000
_cell.length_c   1.000
_cell.angle_alpha   90.00
_cell.angle_beta   90.00
_cell.angle_gamma   90.00
#
_symmetry.space_group_name_H-M   'P 1'
#
loop_
_entity.id
_entity.type
_entity.pdbx_description
1 polymer ?
#
loop_
_entity_poly.entity_id
_entity_poly.type
_entity_poly.pdbx_seq_one_letter_code
_entity_poly.pdbx_strand_id
1 'polypeptide(L)'
;MNDDGDRPQLKARLWVHVEERLQQVLSSEDVKYTPKFINSLLELAYLQLGEMGSDLQAFAEHAGRDVVNDSDLMLYLRKQPDLQEKVIQEE
;
A
#
# COMPACT_ATOMS: atom_id res chain seq x y z
N MET A 1 0.50 10.47 -22.81
CA MET A 1 -0.18 10.40 -21.51
C MET A 1 0.55 11.37 -20.59
N ASN A 2 -0.13 12.37 -20.02
CA ASN A 2 0.48 13.36 -19.11
C ASN A 2 0.68 12.73 -17.73
N ASP A 3 1.67 11.84 -17.62
CA ASP A 3 1.96 11.04 -16.41
C ASP A 3 2.33 11.93 -15.20
N ASP A 4 2.87 13.13 -15.45
CA ASP A 4 3.26 14.07 -14.40
C ASP A 4 2.07 14.77 -13.70
N GLY A 5 0.87 14.75 -14.30
CA GLY A 5 -0.32 15.39 -13.72
C GLY A 5 -1.00 14.55 -12.62
N ASP A 6 -1.02 13.24 -12.81
CA ASP A 6 -1.77 12.33 -11.95
C ASP A 6 -0.97 11.89 -10.72
N ARG A 7 0.35 11.76 -10.85
CA ARG A 7 1.24 11.36 -9.75
C ARG A 7 1.14 12.28 -8.52
N PRO A 8 1.17 13.62 -8.64
CA PRO A 8 0.94 14.51 -7.50
C PRO A 8 -0.42 14.31 -6.84
N GLN A 9 -1.47 14.06 -7.62
CA GLN A 9 -2.81 13.83 -7.10
C GLN A 9 -2.93 12.50 -6.35
N LEU A 10 -2.31 11.43 -6.89
CA LEU A 10 -2.24 10.12 -6.21
C LEU A 10 -1.50 10.24 -4.88
N LYS A 11 -0.34 10.89 -4.87
CA LYS A 11 0.43 11.13 -3.63
C LYS A 11 -0.34 11.99 -2.63
N ALA A 12 -1.05 13.02 -3.08
CA ALA A 12 -1.87 13.86 -2.21
C ALA A 12 -2.99 13.06 -1.53
N ARG A 13 -3.71 12.21 -2.28
CA ARG A 13 -4.75 11.34 -1.70
C ARG A 13 -4.17 10.30 -0.75
N LEU A 14 -3.06 9.68 -1.13
CA LEU A 14 -2.36 8.73 -0.25
C LEU A 14 -1.90 9.40 1.04
N TRP A 15 -1.42 10.64 0.97
CA TRP A 15 -1.00 11.41 2.15
C TRP A 15 -2.14 11.61 3.14
N VAL A 16 -3.33 11.99 2.65
CA VAL A 16 -4.53 12.14 3.49
C VAL A 16 -4.84 10.83 4.20
N HIS A 17 -4.76 9.71 3.48
CA HIS A 17 -5.02 8.41 4.10
C HIS A 17 -3.96 8.03 5.13
N VAL A 18 -2.67 8.30 4.87
CA VAL A 18 -1.59 8.09 5.85
C VAL A 18 -1.81 8.95 7.09
N GLU A 19 -2.25 10.20 6.94
CA GLU A 19 -2.59 11.08 8.06
C GLU A 19 -3.73 10.50 8.91
N GLU A 20 -4.83 10.06 8.28
CA GLU A 20 -5.96 9.42 8.96
C GLU A 20 -5.52 8.15 9.71
N ARG A 21 -4.66 7.32 9.11
CA ARG A 21 -4.11 6.13 9.76
C ARG A 21 -3.26 6.50 10.98
N LEU A 22 -2.39 7.52 10.87
CA LEU A 22 -1.59 8.00 11.99
C LEU A 22 -2.45 8.56 13.12
N GLN A 23 -3.46 9.36 12.80
CA GLN A 23 -4.39 9.89 13.80
C GLN A 23 -5.15 8.77 14.53
N GLN A 24 -5.55 7.71 13.80
CA GLN A 24 -6.21 6.56 14.43
C GLN A 24 -5.26 5.77 15.34
N VAL A 25 -4.04 5.47 14.87
CA VAL A 25 -3.05 4.69 15.63
C VAL A 25 -2.59 5.44 16.88
N LEU A 26 -2.42 6.75 16.79
CA LEU A 26 -1.97 7.59 17.90
C LEU A 26 -3.12 8.18 18.73
N SER A 27 -4.38 7.81 18.46
CA SER A 27 -5.55 8.43 19.11
C SER A 27 -5.55 8.29 20.64
N SER A 28 -4.93 7.24 21.18
CA SER A 28 -4.82 6.97 22.61
C SER A 28 -3.52 7.48 23.25
N GLU A 29 -2.59 8.02 22.47
CA GLU A 29 -1.26 8.44 22.92
C GLU A 29 -1.04 9.93 22.65
N ASP A 30 -0.49 10.67 23.61
CA ASP A 30 -0.05 12.07 23.39
C ASP A 30 1.31 12.09 22.67
N VAL A 31 1.35 11.54 21.46
CA VAL A 31 2.54 11.45 20.62
C VAL A 31 2.40 12.38 19.42
N LYS A 32 3.43 13.19 19.18
CA LYS A 32 3.50 14.12 18.05
C LYS A 32 4.43 13.57 16.97
N TYR A 33 4.09 13.79 15.71
CA TYR A 33 4.96 13.50 14.57
C TYR A 33 5.29 14.77 13.79
N THR A 34 6.43 14.75 13.10
CA THR A 34 6.89 15.91 12.33
C THR A 34 6.34 15.86 10.89
N PRO A 35 6.24 17.01 10.20
CA PRO A 35 5.92 17.03 8.76
C PRO A 35 6.87 16.16 7.92
N LYS A 36 8.15 16.11 8.31
CA LYS A 36 9.15 15.27 7.64
C LYS A 36 8.85 13.78 7.81
N PHE A 37 8.41 13.36 8.99
CA PHE A 37 8.07 11.96 9.26
C PHE A 37 6.92 11.48 8.37
N ILE A 38 5.80 12.22 8.36
CA ILE A 38 4.63 11.82 7.55
C ILE A 38 4.96 11.84 6.04
N ASN A 39 5.76 12.80 5.58
CA ASN A 39 6.20 12.83 4.18
C ASN A 39 7.11 11.64 3.83
N SER A 40 8.01 11.23 4.73
CA SER A 40 8.81 10.01 4.53
C SER A 40 7.95 8.75 4.53
N LEU A 41 6.93 8.67 5.38
CA LEU A 41 6.00 7.54 5.42
C LEU A 41 5.13 7.47 4.16
N LEU A 42 4.68 8.61 3.64
CA LEU A 42 4.01 8.71 2.34
C LEU A 42 4.87 8.09 1.22
N GLU A 43 6.13 8.52 1.11
CA GLU A 43 7.03 8.06 0.04
C GLU A 43 7.31 6.56 0.18
N LEU A 44 7.50 6.06 1.39
CA LEU A 44 7.66 4.62 1.66
C LEU A 44 6.43 3.83 1.21
N ALA A 45 5.23 4.26 1.61
CA ALA A 45 3.99 3.59 1.23
C ALA A 45 3.76 3.63 -0.29
N TYR A 46 4.03 4.76 -0.93
CA TYR A 46 3.91 4.91 -2.38
C TYR A 46 4.82 3.93 -3.13
N LEU A 47 6.10 3.84 -2.73
CA LEU A 47 7.04 2.90 -3.33
C LEU A 47 6.63 1.45 -3.07
N GLN A 48 6.24 1.13 -1.84
CA GLN A 48 5.83 -0.23 -1.47
C GLN A 48 4.63 -0.73 -2.28
N LEU A 49 3.63 0.14 -2.53
CA LEU A 49 2.49 -0.20 -3.38
C LEU A 49 2.90 -0.43 -4.83
N GLY A 50 3.89 0.32 -5.34
CA GLY A 50 4.46 0.10 -6.67
C GLY A 50 5.17 -1.24 -6.80
N GLU A 51 6.04 -1.57 -5.85
CA GLU A 51 6.76 -2.87 -5.81
C GLU A 51 5.77 -4.04 -5.70
N MET A 52 4.76 -3.91 -4.83
CA MET A 52 3.70 -4.90 -4.70
C MET A 52 2.92 -5.08 -6.01
N GLY A 53 2.51 -4.00 -6.68
CA GLY A 53 1.83 -4.07 -7.97
C GLY A 53 2.65 -4.77 -9.04
N SER A 54 3.97 -4.49 -9.09
CA SER A 54 4.90 -5.15 -10.01
C SER A 54 4.97 -6.66 -9.78
N ASP A 55 5.09 -7.10 -8.53
CA ASP A 55 5.12 -8.53 -8.19
C ASP A 55 3.78 -9.22 -8.51
N LEU A 56 2.65 -8.59 -8.17
CA LEU A 56 1.32 -9.14 -8.46
C LEU A 56 1.08 -9.31 -9.96
N GLN A 57 1.48 -8.33 -10.77
CA GLN A 57 1.41 -8.42 -12.22
C GLN A 57 2.25 -9.59 -12.73
N ALA A 58 3.49 -9.74 -12.25
CA ALA A 58 4.36 -10.84 -12.64
C ALA A 58 3.79 -12.23 -12.26
N PHE A 59 3.08 -12.34 -11.13
CA PHE A 59 2.42 -13.58 -10.72
C PHE A 59 1.22 -13.92 -11.62
N ALA A 60 0.42 -12.93 -11.99
CA ALA A 60 -0.68 -13.11 -12.93
C ALA A 60 -0.17 -13.57 -14.30
N GLU A 61 0.87 -12.89 -14.83
CA GLU A 61 1.51 -13.24 -16.09
C GLU A 61 2.11 -14.67 -16.07
N HIS A 62 2.76 -15.04 -14.97
CA HIS A 62 3.31 -16.39 -14.77
C HIS A 62 2.22 -17.48 -14.82
N ALA A 63 1.00 -17.16 -14.39
CA ALA A 63 -0.16 -18.04 -14.45
C ALA A 63 -0.93 -17.95 -15.79
N GLY A 64 -0.42 -17.21 -16.78
CA GLY A 64 -1.08 -17.01 -18.08
C GLY A 64 -2.32 -16.12 -18.03
N ARG A 65 -2.43 -15.26 -17.00
CA ARG A 65 -3.53 -14.29 -16.81
C ARG A 65 -3.04 -12.87 -17.04
N ASP A 66 -3.95 -12.01 -17.47
CA ASP A 66 -3.78 -10.56 -17.60
C ASP A 66 -4.48 -9.76 -16.49
N VAL A 67 -5.22 -10.45 -15.61
CA VAL A 67 -5.94 -9.88 -14.47
C VAL A 67 -5.44 -10.52 -13.17
N VAL A 68 -5.00 -9.68 -12.24
CA VAL A 68 -4.60 -10.05 -10.88
C VAL A 68 -5.80 -10.55 -10.07
N ASN A 69 -5.60 -11.57 -9.25
CA ASN A 69 -6.62 -12.09 -8.34
C ASN A 69 -6.03 -12.46 -6.96
N ASP A 70 -6.88 -12.98 -6.07
CA ASP A 70 -6.53 -13.28 -4.68
C ASP A 70 -5.37 -14.29 -4.58
N SER A 71 -5.23 -15.21 -5.54
CA SER A 71 -4.13 -16.17 -5.53
C SER A 71 -2.76 -15.50 -5.72
N ASP A 72 -2.69 -14.39 -6.46
CA ASP A 72 -1.47 -13.59 -6.61
C ASP A 72 -1.13 -12.87 -5.31
N LEU A 73 -2.16 -12.31 -4.66
CA LEU A 73 -2.02 -11.65 -3.36
C LEU A 73 -1.57 -12.63 -2.27
N MET A 74 -2.15 -13.83 -2.25
CA MET A 74 -1.73 -14.89 -1.33
C MET A 74 -0.30 -15.35 -1.63
N LEU A 75 0.10 -15.44 -2.91
CA LEU A 75 1.48 -15.79 -3.28
C LEU A 75 2.49 -14.71 -2.86
N TYR A 76 2.13 -13.43 -2.98
CA TYR A 76 2.91 -12.29 -2.48
C TYR A 76 3.11 -12.40 -0.97
N LEU A 77 2.04 -12.68 -0.23
CA LEU A 77 2.02 -12.75 1.23
C LEU A 77 2.49 -14.11 1.79
N ARG A 78 2.98 -15.05 0.97
CA ARG A 78 3.30 -16.45 1.39
C ARG A 78 4.27 -16.60 2.57
N LYS A 79 5.07 -15.56 2.86
CA LYS A 79 6.03 -15.53 3.98
C LYS A 79 5.51 -14.76 5.20
N GLN A 80 4.27 -14.26 5.14
CA GLN A 80 3.64 -13.42 6.14
C GLN A 80 2.23 -13.97 6.44
N PRO A 81 2.12 -15.14 7.11
CA PRO A 81 0.83 -15.79 7.36
C PRO A 81 -0.15 -14.89 8.12
N ASP A 82 0.33 -14.13 9.11
CA ASP A 82 -0.48 -13.17 9.87
C ASP A 82 -1.11 -12.09 8.98
N LEU A 83 -0.42 -11.67 7.90
CA LEU A 83 -0.97 -10.71 6.94
C LEU A 83 -2.00 -11.37 6.01
N GLN A 84 -1.79 -12.62 5.60
CA GLN A 84 -2.79 -13.36 4.83
C GLN A 84 -4.09 -13.48 5.62
N GLU A 85 -4.01 -13.88 6.89
CA GLU A 85 -5.19 -14.01 7.75
C GLU A 85 -5.94 -12.69 7.92
N LYS A 86 -5.23 -11.58 8.15
CA LYS A 86 -5.85 -10.26 8.32
C LYS A 86 -6.51 -9.76 7.05
N VAL A 87 -5.86 -9.90 5.90
CA VAL A 87 -6.40 -9.42 4.62
C VAL A 87 -7.66 -10.21 4.22
N ILE A 88 -7.70 -11.52 4.49
CA ILE A 88 -8.89 -12.34 4.24
C ILE A 88 -10.06 -11.98 5.17
N GLN A 89 -9.78 -11.53 6.40
CA GLN A 89 -10.82 -11.13 7.36
C GLN A 89 -11.44 -9.76 7.07
N GLU A 90 -10.78 -8.93 6.25
CA GLU A 90 -11.24 -7.59 5.89
C GLU A 90 -12.12 -7.56 4.61
N GLU A 91 -12.36 -8.71 3.96
CA GLU A 91 -13.35 -8.90 2.87
C GLU A 91 -14.76 -9.24 3.38
#